data_AF-A0A100Y497-F1
#
_entry.id   AF-A0A100Y497-F1
#
_cell.length_a   1.000
_cell.length_b   1.000
_cell.length_c   1.000
_cell.angle_alpha   90.00
_cell.angle_beta   90.00
_cell.angle_gamma   90.00
#
_symmetry.space_group_name_H-M   'P 1'
#
loop_
_entity.id
_entity.type
_entity.pdbx_description
1 polymer ?
#
loop_
_entity_poly.entity_id
_entity_poly.type
_entity_poly.pdbx_seq_one_letter_code
_entity_poly.pdbx_strand_id
1 'polypeptide(L)'
;MRTDAVRGHLDGLLLAVLEPGPLHGYAIIAAVQQRSGGALELRTGTIYPALQRLERLGLLKSSWDSVGERRRRCYELTEAGRRSLAHERNAWQEFTTAIGSVLYPSTSSTPSTGLAT
;
A
#
# COMPACT_ATOMS: atom_id res chain seq x y z
N MET A 1 -7.33 13.23 -5.68
CA MET A 1 -6.09 12.53 -6.08
C MET A 1 -6.30 11.90 -7.45
N ARG A 2 -5.24 11.85 -8.27
CA ARG A 2 -5.25 11.15 -9.56
C ARG A 2 -5.46 9.64 -9.33
N THR A 3 -6.61 9.12 -9.76
CA THR A 3 -7.06 7.73 -9.56
C THR A 3 -6.10 6.69 -10.18
N ASP A 4 -5.29 7.12 -11.15
CA ASP A 4 -4.26 6.34 -11.84
C ASP A 4 -3.10 5.93 -10.92
N ALA A 5 -2.58 6.84 -10.09
CA ALA A 5 -1.48 6.54 -9.18
C ALA A 5 -1.87 5.45 -8.16
N VAL A 6 -3.11 5.47 -7.67
CA VAL A 6 -3.63 4.49 -6.70
C VAL A 6 -3.79 3.11 -7.33
N ARG A 7 -4.09 3.05 -8.62
CA ARG A 7 -4.27 1.77 -9.34
C ARG A 7 -2.96 1.01 -9.48
N GLY A 8 -1.84 1.70 -9.63
CA GLY A 8 -0.50 1.09 -9.73
C GLY A 8 0.01 0.49 -8.41
N HIS A 9 -0.49 0.97 -7.27
CA HIS A 9 -0.01 0.59 -5.93
C HIS A 9 -1.10 -0.05 -5.06
N LEU A 10 -2.24 -0.42 -5.66
CA LEU A 10 -3.37 -0.96 -4.92
C LEU A 10 -2.98 -2.21 -4.12
N ASP A 11 -2.14 -3.07 -4.68
CA ASP A 11 -1.74 -4.32 -4.04
C ASP A 11 -1.00 -4.09 -2.74
N GLY A 12 0.05 -3.26 -2.75
CA GLY A 12 0.79 -2.92 -1.54
C GLY A 12 -0.09 -2.30 -0.48
N LEU A 13 -1.07 -1.48 -0.86
CA LEU A 13 -2.03 -0.92 0.09
C LEU A 13 -2.86 -2.01 0.77
N LEU A 14 -3.37 -2.99 0.02
CA LEU A 14 -4.16 -4.10 0.58
C LEU A 14 -3.29 -5.03 1.44
N LEU A 15 -2.08 -5.36 0.97
CA LEU A 15 -1.13 -6.17 1.73
C LEU A 15 -0.77 -5.46 3.06
N ALA A 16 -0.48 -4.16 3.02
CA ALA A 16 -0.15 -3.37 4.20
C ALA A 16 -1.31 -3.28 5.21
N VAL A 17 -2.55 -3.18 4.72
CA VAL A 17 -3.74 -3.17 5.59
C VAL A 17 -3.90 -4.49 6.34
N LEU A 18 -3.57 -5.61 5.70
CA LEU A 18 -3.67 -6.96 6.26
C LEU A 18 -2.46 -7.41 7.08
N GLU A 19 -1.38 -6.62 7.12
CA GLU A 19 -0.16 -6.96 7.86
C GLU A 19 -0.37 -7.23 9.35
N PRO A 20 -1.18 -6.43 10.08
CA PRO A 20 -1.41 -6.65 11.51
C PRO A 20 -2.25 -7.90 11.80
N GLY A 21 -3.05 -8.38 10.83
CA GLY A 21 -3.94 -9.52 11.04
C GLY A 21 -5.08 -9.61 10.03
N PRO A 22 -5.88 -10.69 10.13
CA PRO A 22 -6.95 -10.97 9.19
C PRO A 22 -8.09 -9.95 9.28
N LEU A 23 -8.67 -9.57 8.13
CA LEU A 23 -9.77 -8.60 8.04
C LEU A 23 -10.85 -9.04 7.05
N HIS A 24 -12.10 -8.66 7.33
CA HIS A 24 -13.19 -8.77 6.38
C HIS A 24 -13.09 -7.72 5.27
N GLY A 25 -13.66 -8.00 4.09
CA GLY A 25 -13.61 -7.10 2.93
C GLY A 25 -14.02 -5.65 3.21
N TYR A 26 -15.09 -5.41 3.97
CA TYR A 26 -15.49 -4.06 4.36
C TYR A 26 -14.53 -3.39 5.34
N ALA A 27 -13.94 -4.15 6.27
CA ALA A 27 -12.95 -3.63 7.20
C ALA A 27 -11.65 -3.21 6.48
N ILE A 28 -11.29 -3.91 5.38
CA ILE A 28 -10.17 -3.53 4.52
C ILE A 28 -10.43 -2.16 3.86
N ILE A 29 -11.63 -1.95 3.31
CA ILE A 29 -12.01 -0.66 2.69
C ILE A 29 -11.91 0.48 3.73
N ALA A 30 -12.50 0.28 4.91
CA ALA A 30 -12.47 1.26 5.99
C ALA A 30 -11.03 1.55 6.45
N ALA A 31 -10.19 0.52 6.56
CA ALA A 31 -8.80 0.68 6.97
C ALA A 31 -7.96 1.46 5.94
N VAL A 32 -8.17 1.25 4.63
CA VAL A 32 -7.50 2.07 3.59
C VAL A 32 -7.91 3.54 3.73
N GLN A 33 -9.21 3.81 3.86
CA GLN A 33 -9.73 5.17 3.99
C GLN A 33 -9.18 5.84 5.26
N GLN A 34 -9.18 5.14 6.39
CA GLN A 34 -8.69 5.66 7.66
C GLN A 34 -7.18 5.94 7.64
N ARG A 35 -6.36 4.97 7.17
CA ARG A 35 -4.89 5.12 7.13
C ARG A 35 -4.43 6.21 6.15
N SER A 36 -5.24 6.50 5.14
CA SER A 36 -4.96 7.57 4.17
C SER A 36 -5.49 8.95 4.59
N GLY A 37 -6.09 9.09 5.77
CA GLY A 37 -6.72 10.34 6.20
C GLY A 37 -7.87 10.77 5.28
N GLY A 38 -8.58 9.81 4.68
CA GLY A 38 -9.65 10.05 3.70
C GLY A 38 -9.18 10.36 2.27
N ALA A 39 -7.87 10.41 2.02
CA ALA A 39 -7.34 10.71 0.68
C ALA A 39 -7.61 9.58 -0.34
N LEU A 40 -7.79 8.34 0.14
CA LEU A 40 -8.08 7.17 -0.68
C LEU A 40 -9.48 6.62 -0.38
N GLU A 41 -10.43 6.93 -1.26
CA GLU A 41 -11.78 6.36 -1.25
C GLU A 41 -11.90 5.25 -2.28
N LEU A 42 -11.71 4.01 -1.83
CA LEU A 42 -11.80 2.84 -2.70
C LEU A 42 -13.20 2.22 -2.66
N ARG A 43 -13.74 1.95 -3.84
CA ARG A 43 -15.04 1.27 -4.00
C ARG A 43 -14.87 -0.24 -3.95
N THR A 44 -15.96 -0.94 -3.60
CA THR A 44 -16.04 -2.41 -3.62
C THR A 44 -15.62 -3.01 -4.96
N GLY A 45 -16.04 -2.38 -6.08
CA GLY A 45 -15.65 -2.79 -7.43
C GLY A 45 -14.16 -2.67 -7.75
N THR A 46 -13.37 -2.00 -6.92
CA THR A 46 -11.91 -1.92 -7.02
C THR A 46 -11.24 -2.94 -6.09
N ILE A 47 -11.71 -3.01 -4.85
CA ILE A 47 -11.09 -3.83 -3.79
C ILE A 47 -11.29 -5.32 -4.05
N TYR A 48 -12.51 -5.78 -4.32
CA TYR A 48 -12.78 -7.22 -4.40
C TYR A 48 -12.07 -7.91 -5.57
N PRO A 49 -12.01 -7.34 -6.79
CA PRO A 49 -11.19 -7.91 -7.86
C PRO A 49 -9.69 -7.98 -7.52
N ALA A 50 -9.17 -6.98 -6.80
CA ALA A 50 -7.78 -6.97 -6.35
C ALA A 50 -7.52 -8.06 -5.28
N LEU A 51 -8.40 -8.20 -4.28
CA LEU A 51 -8.31 -9.27 -3.29
C LEU A 51 -8.33 -10.66 -3.94
N GLN A 52 -9.23 -10.88 -4.91
CA GLN A 52 -9.30 -12.14 -5.64
C GLN A 52 -8.02 -12.40 -6.45
N ARG A 53 -7.43 -11.35 -7.05
CA ARG A 53 -6.16 -11.48 -7.77
C ARG A 53 -5.01 -11.81 -6.83
N LEU A 54 -4.90 -11.13 -5.69
CA LEU A 54 -3.86 -11.39 -4.69
C LEU A 54 -3.99 -12.81 -4.10
N GLU A 55 -5.22 -13.30 -3.92
CA GLU A 55 -5.49 -14.69 -3.54
C GLU A 55 -5.03 -15.68 -4.63
N ARG A 56 -5.33 -15.42 -5.91
CA ARG A 56 -4.82 -16.25 -7.03
C ARG A 56 -3.30 -16.25 -7.14
N LEU A 57 -2.63 -15.17 -6.76
CA LEU A 57 -1.17 -15.06 -6.71
C LEU A 57 -0.57 -15.74 -5.46
N GLY A 58 -1.40 -16.29 -4.56
CA GLY A 58 -0.95 -16.94 -3.33
C GLY A 58 -0.44 -15.95 -2.27
N LEU A 59 -0.67 -14.65 -2.43
CA LEU A 59 -0.25 -13.61 -1.49
C LEU A 59 -1.24 -13.46 -0.33
N LEU A 60 -2.49 -13.84 -0.56
CA LEU A 60 -3.54 -13.91 0.45
C LEU A 60 -4.13 -15.32 0.52
N LYS A 61 -4.64 -15.66 1.70
CA LYS A 61 -5.59 -16.76 1.90
C LYS A 61 -6.91 -16.20 2.41
N SER A 62 -8.03 -16.83 2.06
CA SER A 62 -9.34 -16.48 2.61
C SER A 62 -9.99 -17.62 3.39
N SER A 63 -10.76 -17.25 4.40
CA SER A 63 -11.61 -18.15 5.16
C SER A 63 -13.03 -17.57 5.23
N TRP A 64 -14.00 -18.44 5.45
CA TRP A 64 -15.38 -18.01 5.72
C TRP A 64 -15.57 -17.91 7.22
N ASP A 65 -15.92 -16.72 7.68
CA ASP A 65 -16.33 -16.49 9.06
C ASP A 65 -17.85 -16.38 9.13
N SER A 66 -18.44 -17.06 10.11
CA SER A 66 -19.89 -17.10 10.33
C SER A 66 -20.24 -16.12 11.44
N VAL A 67 -20.60 -14.89 11.05
CA VAL A 67 -21.10 -13.89 11.99
C VAL A 67 -22.63 -13.93 11.94
N GLY A 68 -23.24 -14.74 12.81
CA GLY A 68 -24.67 -15.04 12.78
C GLY A 68 -25.08 -15.83 11.53
N GLU A 69 -26.19 -15.45 10.89
CA GLU A 69 -26.68 -16.12 9.65
C GLU A 69 -25.90 -15.73 8.39
N ARG A 70 -25.02 -14.72 8.46
CA ARG A 70 -24.30 -14.20 7.29
C ARG A 70 -22.84 -14.65 7.30
N ARG A 71 -22.46 -15.39 6.26
CA ARG A 71 -21.06 -15.76 6.00
C ARG A 71 -20.31 -14.58 5.38
N ARG A 72 -19.17 -14.21 5.95
CA ARG A 72 -18.30 -13.14 5.44
C ARG A 72 -16.94 -13.73 5.11
N ARG A 73 -16.35 -13.34 3.98
CA ARG A 73 -14.94 -13.67 3.70
C ARG A 73 -14.03 -12.84 4.60
N CYS A 74 -13.12 -13.53 5.27
CA CYS A 74 -11.98 -12.96 5.96
C CYS A 74 -10.73 -13.22 5.11
N TYR A 75 -9.84 -12.24 5.01
CA TYR A 75 -8.59 -12.33 4.25
C TYR A 75 -7.41 -12.21 5.19
N GLU A 76 -6.34 -12.94 4.94
CA GLU A 76 -5.11 -12.94 5.73
C GLU A 76 -3.90 -13.00 4.79
N LEU A 77 -2.81 -12.32 5.15
CA LEU A 77 -1.53 -12.47 4.45
C LEU A 77 -1.02 -13.90 4.57
N THR A 78 -0.51 -14.42 3.46
CA THR A 78 0.41 -15.56 3.50
C THR A 78 1.83 -15.08 3.78
N GLU A 79 2.73 -16.02 4.03
CA GLU A 79 4.15 -15.71 4.15
C GLU A 79 4.74 -15.14 2.84
N ALA A 80 4.25 -15.60 1.68
CA ALA A 80 4.59 -14.98 0.39
C ALA A 80 4.07 -13.54 0.28
N GLY A 81 2.86 -13.26 0.78
CA GLY A 81 2.29 -11.92 0.86
C GLY A 81 3.13 -10.98 1.72
N ARG A 82 3.61 -11.43 2.87
CA ARG A 82 4.50 -10.63 3.75
C ARG A 82 5.81 -10.27 3.05
N ARG A 83 6.45 -11.22 2.36
CA ARG A 83 7.65 -10.94 1.56
C ARG A 83 7.39 -9.97 0.43
N SER A 84 6.27 -10.12 -0.28
CA SER A 84 5.87 -9.21 -1.35
C SER A 84 5.70 -7.78 -0.83
N LEU A 85 5.05 -7.61 0.32
CA LEU A 85 4.90 -6.31 0.96
C LEU A 85 6.24 -5.67 1.34
N ALA A 86 7.17 -6.45 1.89
CA ALA A 86 8.51 -5.95 2.22
C ALA A 86 9.26 -5.48 0.97
N HIS A 87 9.18 -6.24 -0.13
CA HIS A 87 9.79 -5.86 -1.41
C HIS A 87 9.18 -4.56 -1.97
N GLU A 88 7.85 -4.43 -1.94
CA GLU A 88 7.16 -3.24 -2.44
C GLU A 88 7.50 -1.99 -1.62
N ARG A 89 7.65 -2.12 -0.30
CA ARG A 89 8.12 -1.02 0.57
C ARG A 89 9.52 -0.56 0.21
N ASN A 90 10.45 -1.49 0.00
CA ASN A 90 11.82 -1.16 -0.40
C ASN A 90 11.85 -0.46 -1.75
N ALA A 91 11.15 -1.01 -2.75
CA ALA A 91 11.05 -0.40 -4.08
C ALA A 91 10.43 1.00 -4.04
N TRP A 92 9.39 1.20 -3.21
CA TRP A 92 8.76 2.52 -3.03
C TRP A 92 9.71 3.53 -2.37
N GLN A 93 10.46 3.10 -1.36
CA GLN A 93 11.44 3.95 -0.68
C GLN A 93 12.55 4.37 -1.64
N GLU A 94 13.09 3.44 -2.44
CA GLU A 94 14.10 3.74 -3.45
C GLU A 94 13.57 4.74 -4.49
N PHE A 95 12.36 4.48 -5.02
CA PHE A 95 11.71 5.33 -6.00
C PHE A 95 11.46 6.75 -5.49
N THR A 96 10.87 6.89 -4.31
CA THR A 96 10.56 8.21 -3.72
C THR A 96 11.81 8.97 -3.34
N THR A 97 12.87 8.28 -2.91
CA THR A 97 14.19 8.88 -2.65
C THR A 97 14.81 9.43 -3.93
N ALA A 98 14.80 8.64 -5.02
CA ALA A 98 15.35 9.05 -6.30
C ALA A 98 14.59 10.24 -6.91
N ILE A 99 13.26 10.26 -6.84
CA ILE A 99 12.47 11.41 -7.29
C ILE A 99 12.70 12.62 -6.40
N GLY A 100 12.74 12.42 -5.07
CA GLY A 100 12.93 13.48 -4.10
C GLY A 100 14.25 14.23 -4.31
N SER A 101 15.34 13.53 -4.64
CA SER A 101 16.64 14.17 -4.89
C SER A 101 16.66 15.05 -6.14
N VAL A 102 15.86 14.70 -7.16
CA VAL A 102 15.72 15.49 -8.40
C VAL A 102 14.78 16.69 -8.20
N LEU A 103 13.66 16.50 -7.51
CA LEU A 103 12.66 17.56 -7.30
C LEU A 103 13.08 18.58 -6.24
N TYR A 104 13.83 18.14 -5.23
CA TYR A 104 14.30 18.97 -4.12
C TYR A 104 15.82 18.81 -3.99
N PRO A 105 16.60 19.30 -4.97
CA PRO A 105 18.05 19.22 -4.88
C PRO A 105 18.48 19.97 -3.62
N SER A 106 19.27 19.33 -2.78
CA SER A 106 19.89 20.00 -1.63
C SER A 106 20.72 21.15 -2.21
N THR A 107 20.32 22.39 -1.98
CA THR A 107 21.15 23.55 -2.25
C THR A 107 22.28 23.54 -1.22
N SER A 108 23.24 22.65 -1.39
CA SER A 108 24.53 22.76 -0.70
C SER A 108 25.12 24.08 -1.15
N SER A 109 25.18 24.99 -0.20
CA SER A 109 25.61 26.37 -0.28
C SER A 109 26.91 26.50 -1.06
N THR A 110 26.92 27.47 -1.97
CA THR A 110 28.07 28.06 -2.65
C THR A 110 29.35 28.03 -1.79
N PRO A 111 30.48 27.49 -2.26
CA PRO A 111 31.75 27.80 -1.64
C PRO A 111 31.99 29.31 -1.81
N SER A 112 31.94 30.03 -0.70
CA SER A 112 32.35 31.43 -0.62
C SER A 112 33.81 31.54 -1.07
N THR A 113 34.00 32.25 -2.18
CA THR A 113 35.30 32.73 -2.68
C THR A 113 35.98 33.54 -1.58
N GLY A 114 37.16 33.08 -1.15
CA GLY A 114 38.15 33.90 -0.46
C GLY A 114 39.35 34.14 -1.38
N LEU A 115 39.27 35.14 -2.25
CA LEU A 115 40.48 35.86 -2.69
C LEU A 115 40.94 36.68 -1.49
N ALA A 116 42.12 36.38 -0.96
CA ALA A 116 42.88 37.29 -0.10
C ALA A 116 44.31 37.34 -0.65
N THR A 117 44.53 38.46 -1.36
CA THR A 117 45.75 39.27 -1.51
C THR A 117 47.06 38.58 -1.88
#